data_AF-A0A2E6F3X1-F1
#
_entry.id   AF-A0A2E6F3X1-F1
#
_cell.length_a   1.000
_cell.length_b   1.000
_cell.length_c   1.000
_cell.angle_alpha   90.00
_cell.angle_beta   90.00
_cell.angle_gamma   90.00
#
_symmetry.space_group_name_H-M   'P 1'
#
loop_
_entity.id
_entity.type
_entity.pdbx_description
1 polymer ?
#
loop_
_entity_poly.entity_id
_entity_poly.type
_entity_poly.pdbx_seq_one_letter_code
_entity_poly.pdbx_strand_id
1 'polypeptide(L)'
;MSKGNKVHKRFCLLLTIMAFVGGALIEIGDNSTPDECKEGGTLVSIGVFLFWTSFLGVVINGLILLVSILMREMSTGEVYLQTFFHIIMLLVVIAIFGEAINCHHPISVAPSYDIGAGF
;
A
#
# COMPACT_ATOMS: atom_id res chain seq x y z
N MET A 1 -5.02 18.60 -21.72
CA MET A 1 -5.00 17.49 -20.75
C MET A 1 -6.43 16.97 -20.62
N SER A 2 -6.69 15.70 -20.96
CA SER A 2 -8.04 15.10 -20.92
C SER A 2 -8.58 15.04 -19.49
N LYS A 3 -9.91 15.17 -19.32
CA LYS A 3 -10.57 15.10 -17.99
C LYS A 3 -10.26 13.76 -17.29
N GLY A 4 -10.20 12.67 -18.06
CA GLY A 4 -9.80 11.34 -17.57
C GLY A 4 -8.38 11.33 -16.98
N ASN A 5 -7.41 11.92 -17.68
CA ASN A 5 -6.02 11.99 -17.21
C ASN A 5 -5.88 12.79 -15.90
N LYS A 6 -6.68 13.85 -15.72
CA LYS A 6 -6.68 14.64 -14.48
C LYS A 6 -7.25 13.86 -13.29
N VAL A 7 -8.28 13.04 -13.52
CA VAL A 7 -8.85 12.16 -12.50
C VAL A 7 -7.86 11.05 -12.14
N HIS A 8 -7.28 10.37 -13.13
CA HIS A 8 -6.27 9.34 -12.90
C HIS A 8 -5.04 9.89 -12.15
N LYS A 9 -4.59 11.10 -12.49
CA LYS A 9 -3.47 11.77 -11.78
C LYS A 9 -3.76 11.96 -10.29
N ARG A 10 -4.97 12.43 -9.97
CA ARG A 10 -5.39 12.62 -8.58
C ARG A 10 -5.52 11.29 -7.86
N PHE A 11 -6.07 10.27 -8.53
CA PHE A 11 -6.19 8.93 -7.99
C PHE A 11 -4.82 8.32 -7.65
N CYS A 12 -3.87 8.31 -8.59
CA CYS A 12 -2.50 7.83 -8.35
C CYS A 12 -1.78 8.61 -7.24
N LEU A 13 -1.99 9.92 -7.15
CA LEU A 13 -1.42 10.74 -6.08
C LEU A 13 -2.01 10.36 -4.71
N LEU A 14 -3.33 10.14 -4.62
CA LEU A 14 -3.97 9.69 -3.39
C LEU A 14 -3.46 8.30 -2.97
N LEU A 15 -3.33 7.36 -3.91
CA LEU A 15 -2.76 6.04 -3.62
C LEU A 15 -1.32 6.16 -3.09
N THR A 16 -0.51 7.03 -3.68
CA THR A 16 0.87 7.27 -3.23
C THR A 16 0.91 7.82 -1.80
N ILE A 17 0.05 8.79 -1.48
CA ILE A 17 -0.06 9.35 -0.14
C ILE A 17 -0.51 8.28 0.86
N MET A 18 -1.52 7.47 0.50
CA MET A 18 -2.00 6.38 1.35
C MET A 18 -0.91 5.33 1.61
N ALA A 19 -0.07 5.01 0.63
CA ALA A 19 1.07 4.11 0.85
C ALA A 19 2.07 4.68 1.86
N PHE A 20 2.45 5.95 1.70
CA PHE A 20 3.43 6.59 2.58
C PHE A 20 2.91 6.77 4.00
N VAL A 21 1.68 7.29 4.14
CA VAL A 21 1.01 7.45 5.44
C VAL A 21 0.77 6.08 6.07
N GLY A 22 0.38 5.08 5.28
CA GLY A 22 0.20 3.70 5.73
C GLY A 22 1.48 3.12 6.32
N GLY A 23 2.60 3.17 5.59
CA GLY A 23 3.90 2.71 6.07
C GLY A 23 4.37 3.42 7.34
N ALA A 24 4.25 4.75 7.39
CA ALA A 24 4.61 5.52 8.57
C ALA A 24 3.74 5.19 9.80
N LEU A 25 2.44 4.95 9.62
CA LEU A 25 1.54 4.57 10.72
C LEU A 25 1.85 3.18 11.28
N ILE A 26 2.24 2.24 10.41
CA ILE A 26 2.67 0.90 10.82
C ILE A 26 3.93 1.02 11.68
N GLU A 27 4.95 1.72 11.17
CA GLU A 27 6.23 1.93 11.87
C GLU A 27 6.05 2.60 13.25
N ILE A 28 5.26 3.68 13.30
CA ILE A 28 4.99 4.40 14.56
C ILE A 28 4.21 3.49 15.51
N GLY A 29 3.22 2.76 15.00
CA GLY A 29 2.41 1.88 15.81
C GLY A 29 3.20 0.71 16.39
N ASP A 30 4.08 0.10 15.61
CA ASP A 30 4.90 -1.04 16.00
C ASP A 30 5.93 -0.64 17.08
N ASN A 31 6.68 0.44 16.86
CA ASN A 31 7.65 0.98 17.83
C ASN A 31 7.00 1.53 19.12
N SER A 32 5.68 1.70 19.15
CA SER A 32 4.96 2.19 20.34
C SER A 32 4.48 1.07 21.27
N THR A 33 4.58 -0.19 20.84
CA THR A 33 4.12 -1.36 21.59
C THR A 33 5.29 -2.20 22.09
N PRO A 34 5.28 -2.66 23.37
CA PRO A 34 6.37 -3.46 23.93
C PRO A 34 6.47 -4.88 23.35
N ASP A 35 5.42 -5.33 22.65
CA ASP A 35 5.37 -6.60 21.94
C ASP A 35 5.32 -6.35 20.42
N GLU A 36 6.44 -5.86 19.88
CA GLU A 36 6.66 -5.68 18.43
C GLU A 36 6.15 -6.91 17.67
N CYS A 37 5.33 -6.68 16.63
CA CYS A 37 4.73 -7.70 15.77
C CYS A 37 3.68 -8.69 16.38
N LYS A 38 3.25 -8.58 17.64
CA LYS A 38 2.26 -9.53 18.22
C LYS A 38 0.80 -9.05 18.19
N GLU A 39 0.56 -7.76 18.43
CA GLU A 39 -0.78 -7.18 18.36
C GLU A 39 -0.69 -5.79 17.75
N GLY A 40 -1.01 -5.70 16.46
CA GLY A 40 -1.10 -4.41 15.77
C GLY A 40 -2.20 -3.57 16.40
N GLY A 41 -1.84 -2.56 17.20
CA GLY A 41 -2.78 -1.58 17.73
C GLY A 41 -3.55 -0.86 16.61
N THR A 42 -4.55 -0.05 16.98
CA THR A 42 -5.43 0.64 16.02
C THR A 42 -4.66 1.40 14.92
N LEU A 43 -3.54 2.02 15.27
CA LEU A 43 -2.67 2.73 14.32
C LEU A 43 -2.05 1.80 13.28
N VAL A 44 -1.54 0.65 13.71
CA VAL A 44 -0.97 -0.38 12.83
C VAL A 44 -2.06 -0.90 11.90
N SER A 45 -3.24 -1.22 12.43
CA SER A 45 -4.37 -1.73 11.63
C SER A 45 -4.79 -0.73 10.53
N ILE A 46 -4.90 0.56 10.86
CA ILE A 46 -5.18 1.62 9.88
C ILE A 46 -4.04 1.73 8.86
N GLY A 47 -2.80 1.67 9.32
CA GLY A 47 -1.61 1.75 8.46
C GLY A 47 -1.55 0.61 7.45
N VAL A 48 -1.77 -0.63 7.91
CA VAL A 48 -1.88 -1.84 7.07
C VAL A 48 -2.99 -1.67 6.04
N PHE A 49 -4.17 -1.22 6.46
CA PHE A 49 -5.29 -0.98 5.55
C PHE A 49 -4.94 0.05 4.46
N LEU A 50 -4.34 1.18 4.81
CA LEU A 50 -3.94 2.23 3.87
C LEU A 50 -2.85 1.77 2.89
N PHE A 51 -1.87 1.02 3.38
CA PHE A 51 -0.80 0.49 2.52
C PHE A 51 -1.34 -0.57 1.55
N TRP A 52 -2.12 -1.53 2.03
CA TRP A 52 -2.65 -2.63 1.20
C TRP A 52 -3.71 -2.18 0.21
N THR A 53 -4.54 -1.20 0.57
CA THR A 53 -5.46 -0.57 -0.41
C THR A 53 -4.69 0.14 -1.52
N SER A 54 -3.57 0.80 -1.20
CA SER A 54 -2.68 1.38 -2.22
C SER A 54 -2.03 0.31 -3.11
N PHE A 55 -1.59 -0.80 -2.52
CA PHE A 55 -1.03 -1.93 -3.26
C PHE A 55 -2.03 -2.54 -4.25
N LEU A 56 -3.28 -2.77 -3.82
CA LEU A 56 -4.37 -3.20 -4.72
C LEU A 56 -4.67 -2.15 -5.81
N GLY A 57 -4.44 -0.88 -5.51
CA GLY A 57 -4.52 0.22 -6.48
C GLY A 57 -3.60 0.05 -7.69
N VAL A 58 -2.50 -0.70 -7.58
CA VAL A 58 -1.62 -1.02 -8.73
C VAL A 58 -2.36 -1.85 -9.77
N VAL A 59 -3.17 -2.83 -9.35
CA VAL A 59 -3.97 -3.66 -10.25
C VAL A 59 -4.99 -2.80 -10.99
N ILE A 60 -5.65 -1.89 -10.27
CA ILE A 60 -6.61 -0.95 -10.84
C ILE A 60 -5.91 -0.01 -11.84
N ASN A 61 -4.73 0.53 -11.49
CA ASN A 61 -3.95 1.36 -12.40
C ASN A 61 -3.52 0.60 -13.66
N GLY A 62 -3.15 -0.69 -13.53
CA GLY A 62 -2.87 -1.57 -14.65
C GLY A 62 -4.08 -1.76 -15.58
N LEU A 63 -5.28 -1.95 -15.01
CA LEU A 63 -6.52 -2.03 -15.80
C LEU A 63 -6.83 -0.71 -16.51
N ILE A 64 -6.66 0.44 -15.85
CA ILE A 64 -6.85 1.76 -16.44
C ILE A 64 -5.85 1.98 -17.58
N LEU A 65 -4.59 1.57 -17.40
CA LEU A 65 -3.58 1.62 -18.45
C LEU A 65 -3.99 0.75 -19.65
N LEU A 66 -4.44 -0.48 -19.43
CA LEU A 66 -4.91 -1.37 -20.49
C LEU A 66 -6.08 -0.76 -21.26
N VAL A 67 -7.07 -0.21 -20.55
CA VAL A 67 -8.20 0.50 -21.16
C VAL A 67 -7.74 1.74 -21.94
N SER A 68 -6.73 2.48 -21.46
CA SER A 68 -6.18 3.65 -22.14
C SER A 68 -5.42 3.33 -23.43
N ILE A 69 -5.02 2.07 -23.63
CA ILE A 69 -4.44 1.60 -24.90
C ILE A 69 -5.56 1.34 -25.91
N LEU A 70 -6.70 0.79 -25.46
CA LEU A 70 -7.85 0.52 -26.34
C LEU A 70 -8.68 1.78 -26.65
N MET A 71 -8.80 2.72 -25.72
CA MET A 71 -9.61 3.93 -25.88
C MET A 71 -8.74 5.16 -26.13
N ARG A 72 -8.94 5.82 -27.28
CA ARG A 72 -8.19 7.02 -27.72
C ARG A 72 -8.50 8.30 -26.95
N GLU A 73 -9.38 8.23 -25.95
CA GLU A 73 -9.91 9.38 -25.19
C GLU A 73 -8.96 9.83 -24.07
N MET A 74 -8.02 8.96 -23.68
CA MET A 74 -7.00 9.21 -22.66
C MET A 74 -5.60 9.17 -23.27
N SER A 75 -4.68 9.98 -22.72
CA SER A 75 -3.28 9.91 -23.15
C SER A 75 -2.60 8.73 -22.47
N THR A 76 -2.38 7.66 -23.23
CA THR A 76 -1.73 6.43 -22.75
C THR A 76 -0.37 6.72 -22.10
N GLY A 77 0.39 7.67 -22.64
CA GLY A 77 1.70 8.04 -22.09
C GLY A 77 1.64 8.68 -20.70
N GLU A 78 0.63 9.54 -20.45
CA GLU A 78 0.47 10.16 -19.12
C GLU A 78 0.00 9.15 -18.08
N VAL A 79 -0.91 8.25 -18.46
CA VAL A 79 -1.41 7.15 -17.61
C VAL A 79 -0.28 6.18 -17.27
N TYR A 80 0.56 5.85 -18.26
CA TYR A 80 1.75 5.02 -18.07
C TYR A 80 2.72 5.63 -17.05
N LEU A 81 3.08 6.90 -17.22
CA LEU A 81 4.01 7.58 -16.31
C LEU A 81 3.46 7.66 -14.88
N GLN A 82 2.15 7.88 -14.71
CA GLN A 82 1.53 7.92 -13.38
C GLN A 82 1.49 6.56 -12.71
N THR A 83 1.17 5.51 -13.47
CA THR A 83 1.19 4.12 -12.98
C THR A 83 2.61 3.72 -12.57
N PHE A 84 3.60 4.02 -13.41
CA PHE A 84 5.01 3.72 -13.13
C PHE A 84 5.52 4.50 -11.90
N PHE A 85 5.17 5.77 -11.77
CA PHE A 85 5.51 6.58 -10.60
C PHE A 85 4.92 6.00 -9.30
N HIS A 86 3.65 5.61 -9.31
CA HIS A 86 3.01 4.99 -8.14
C HIS A 86 3.69 3.68 -7.73
N ILE A 87 4.06 2.83 -8.70
CA ILE A 87 4.82 1.59 -8.44
C ILE A 87 6.19 1.89 -7.81
N ILE A 88 6.95 2.85 -8.36
CA ILE A 88 8.24 3.25 -7.79
C ILE A 88 8.05 3.73 -6.36
N MET A 89 7.05 4.57 -6.10
CA MET A 89 6.80 5.07 -4.75
C MET A 89 6.41 3.96 -3.77
N LEU A 90 5.67 2.95 -4.21
CA LEU A 90 5.40 1.76 -3.40
C LEU A 90 6.68 0.99 -3.07
N LEU A 91 7.58 0.80 -4.03
CA LEU A 91 8.88 0.18 -3.79
C LEU A 91 9.74 0.97 -2.80
N VAL A 92 9.71 2.31 -2.89
CA VAL A 92 10.41 3.18 -1.93
C VAL A 92 9.82 3.02 -0.52
N VAL A 93 8.49 3.00 -0.38
CA VAL A 93 7.84 2.77 0.92
C VAL A 93 8.21 1.39 1.49
N ILE A 94 8.22 0.35 0.67
CA ILE A 94 8.66 -0.99 1.09
C ILE A 94 10.15 -0.98 1.48
N ALA A 95 11.00 -0.24 0.77
CA ALA A 95 12.42 -0.15 1.12
C ALA A 95 12.67 0.57 2.46
N ILE A 96 11.79 1.50 2.84
CA ILE A 96 11.91 2.27 4.09
C ILE A 96 11.24 1.54 5.27
N PHE A 97 10.03 1.02 5.07
CA PHE A 97 9.17 0.47 6.14
C PHE A 97 8.93 -1.04 6.01
N GLY A 98 9.72 -1.74 5.19
CA GLY A 98 9.46 -3.12 4.79
C GLY A 98 9.46 -4.12 5.93
N GLU A 99 10.28 -3.92 6.95
CA GLU A 99 10.32 -4.79 8.13
C GLU A 99 9.00 -4.70 8.91
N ALA A 100 8.56 -3.49 9.27
CA ALA A 100 7.31 -3.26 9.97
C ALA A 100 6.07 -3.70 9.15
N ILE A 101 6.08 -3.45 7.83
CA ILE A 101 5.00 -3.90 6.92
C ILE A 101 4.91 -5.42 6.86
N ASN A 102 6.06 -6.13 6.79
CA ASN A 102 6.08 -7.59 6.72
C ASN A 102 5.64 -8.23 8.03
N CYS A 103 5.99 -7.62 9.17
CA CYS A 103 5.52 -8.08 10.48
C CYS A 103 4.00 -8.04 10.60
N HIS A 104 3.36 -6.98 10.07
CA HIS A 104 1.91 -6.77 10.14
C HIS A 104 1.19 -7.13 8.84
N HIS A 105 1.62 -8.19 8.18
CA HIS A 105 0.98 -8.66 6.96
C HIS A 105 -0.51 -9.00 7.23
N PRO A 106 -1.47 -8.56 6.39
CA PRO A 106 -2.92 -8.77 6.60
C PRO A 106 -3.33 -10.25 6.54
N ILE A 107 -2.39 -11.12 6.17
CA ILE A 107 -2.52 -12.57 6.14
C ILE A 107 -1.40 -13.17 7.01
N SER A 108 -1.28 -12.77 8.28
CA SER A 108 -0.44 -13.48 9.25
C SER A 108 -1.27 -14.61 9.89
N VAL A 109 -1.32 -15.76 9.22
CA VAL A 109 -1.77 -17.03 9.81
C VAL A 109 -0.58 -17.72 10.48
N ALA A 110 -0.05 -17.11 11.53
CA ALA A 110 0.76 -17.85 12.49
C ALA A 110 -0.12 -18.03 13.74
N PRO A 111 -0.80 -19.18 13.93
CA PRO A 111 -1.35 -19.48 15.25
C PRO A 111 -0.18 -19.47 16.24
N SER A 112 -0.22 -18.60 17.25
CA SER A 112 0.65 -18.73 18.40
C SER A 112 0.24 -20.00 19.14
N TYR A 113 0.88 -21.12 18.80
CA TYR A 113 0.85 -22.25 19.71
C TYR A 113 1.70 -21.86 20.92
N ASP A 114 1.05 -21.70 22.06
CA ASP A 114 1.76 -21.57 23.33
C ASP A 114 2.12 -22.99 23.79
N ILE A 115 3.13 -23.62 23.15
CA ILE A 115 3.72 -24.89 23.64
C ILE A 115 4.57 -24.56 24.86
N GLY A 116 3.92 -24.27 25.99
CA GLY A 116 4.60 -23.93 27.24
C GLY A 116 3.70 -23.70 28.45
N ALA A 117 2.40 -23.43 28.26
CA ALA A 117 1.49 -23.09 29.36
C ALA A 117 0.91 -24.31 30.13
N GLY A 118 1.68 -25.40 30.25
CA GLY A 118 1.22 -26.56 31.01
C GLY A 118 2.21 -27.72 31.09
N PHE A 119 3.28 -27.55 31.86
CA PHE A 119 3.88 -28.60 32.70
C PHE A 119 4.49 -27.96 33.96
#